data_AF-A0A0Q7KIV6-F1
#
_entry.id   AF-A0A0Q7KIV6-F1
#
_cell.length_a   1.000
_cell.length_b   1.000
_cell.length_c   1.000
_cell.angle_alpha   90.00
_cell.angle_beta   90.00
_cell.angle_gamma   90.00
#
_symmetry.space_group_name_H-M   'P 1'
#
loop_
_entity.id
_entity.type
_entity.pdbx_description
1 polymer ?
#
loop_
_entity_poly.entity_id
_entity_poly.type
_entity_poly.pdbx_seq_one_letter_code
_entity_poly.pdbx_strand_id
1 'polypeptide(L)'
;MSETTDDVRTAGTDADHAEVTVGPSLSEVDAEVRAKLTGQPVAAIAEQAEQAFATIGVRLTGEQLADYADAVSTGSAFALEPVPEG
;
A
#
# COMPACT_ATOMS: atom_id res chain seq x y z
N MET A 1 50.41 12.01 -29.41
CA MET A 1 49.54 10.99 -28.81
C MET A 1 49.80 11.05 -27.32
N SER A 2 48.88 11.62 -26.56
CA SER A 2 49.00 11.72 -25.10
C SER A 2 47.86 10.92 -24.48
N GLU A 3 48.25 9.91 -23.69
CA GLU A 3 47.41 9.11 -22.80
C GLU A 3 46.65 9.99 -21.81
N THR A 4 45.33 9.78 -21.70
CA THR A 4 44.64 9.03 -20.63
C THR A 4 44.91 9.57 -19.23
N THR A 5 43.94 10.31 -18.68
CA THR A 5 43.75 10.53 -17.25
C THR A 5 42.32 11.04 -17.02
N ASP A 6 41.55 10.21 -16.30
CA ASP A 6 40.54 10.59 -15.30
C ASP A 6 39.28 11.35 -15.74
N ASP A 7 38.15 10.62 -15.82
CA ASP A 7 36.90 11.05 -15.19
C ASP A 7 36.04 9.79 -14.92
N VAL A 8 36.36 9.06 -13.86
CA VAL A 8 35.40 8.17 -13.20
C VAL A 8 34.50 9.07 -12.36
N ARG A 9 33.42 9.55 -12.97
CA ARG A 9 32.42 10.35 -12.27
C ARG A 9 31.08 9.64 -12.18
N THR A 10 30.89 9.14 -10.97
CA THR A 10 29.62 8.90 -10.30
C THR A 10 28.86 7.66 -10.76
N ALA A 11 29.06 6.61 -9.95
CA ALA A 11 28.04 5.65 -9.56
C ALA A 11 26.63 6.27 -9.51
N GLY A 12 25.90 6.17 -10.61
CA GLY A 12 24.45 6.06 -10.58
C GLY A 12 24.17 4.59 -10.36
N THR A 13 23.86 4.24 -9.12
CA THR A 13 23.32 2.96 -8.70
C THR A 13 22.17 2.56 -9.62
N ASP A 14 22.46 1.75 -10.64
CA ASP A 14 21.50 0.90 -11.35
C ASP A 14 21.27 -0.34 -10.48
N ALA A 15 20.82 -0.09 -9.25
CA ALA A 15 20.17 -1.11 -8.45
C ALA A 15 18.70 -0.72 -8.45
N ASP A 16 17.85 -1.71 -8.73
CA ASP A 16 16.40 -1.60 -8.67
C ASP A 16 15.70 -1.01 -9.91
N HIS A 17 16.02 -1.55 -11.08
CA HIS A 17 15.00 -1.71 -12.13
C HIS A 17 14.33 -3.08 -11.97
N ALA A 18 13.87 -3.39 -10.75
CA ALA A 18 12.64 -4.13 -10.64
C ALA A 18 11.58 -3.16 -11.15
N GLU A 19 10.95 -3.48 -12.28
CA GLU A 19 9.64 -2.93 -12.60
C GLU A 19 8.68 -3.40 -11.51
N VAL A 20 8.79 -2.84 -10.30
CA VAL A 20 7.68 -2.76 -9.37
C VAL A 20 6.76 -1.79 -10.07
N THR A 21 5.81 -2.33 -10.83
CA THR A 21 4.60 -1.61 -11.23
C THR A 21 4.15 -0.87 -9.97
N VAL A 22 4.35 0.45 -9.91
CA VAL A 22 4.13 1.27 -8.71
C VAL A 22 2.62 1.45 -8.54
N GLY A 23 1.92 0.33 -8.32
CA GLY A 23 0.58 0.33 -7.79
C GLY A 23 0.66 0.73 -6.31
N PRO A 24 -0.35 1.45 -5.80
CA PRO A 24 -0.38 1.82 -4.40
C PRO A 24 -0.25 0.56 -3.54
N SER A 25 0.60 0.60 -2.52
CA SER A 25 0.77 -0.53 -1.62
C SER A 25 -0.47 -0.70 -0.74
N LEU A 26 -0.72 -1.90 -0.22
CA LEU A 26 -1.82 -2.16 0.71
C LEU A 26 -1.84 -1.20 1.91
N SER A 27 -0.68 -0.86 2.48
CA SER A 27 -0.58 0.11 3.57
C SER A 27 -0.85 1.56 3.13
N GLU A 28 -0.55 1.92 1.88
CA GLU A 28 -0.88 3.26 1.35
C GLU A 28 -2.38 3.38 1.12
N VAL A 29 -3.00 2.34 0.56
CA VAL A 29 -4.45 2.25 0.41
C VAL A 29 -5.14 2.30 1.76
N ASP A 30 -4.68 1.55 2.77
CA ASP A 30 -5.19 1.61 4.14
C ASP A 30 -5.10 3.04 4.71
N ALA A 31 -3.91 3.64 4.67
CA ALA A 31 -3.69 4.97 5.22
C ALA A 31 -4.56 6.02 4.53
N GLU A 32 -4.76 5.92 3.22
CA GLU A 32 -5.64 6.80 2.47
C GLU A 32 -7.12 6.60 2.85
N VAL A 33 -7.58 5.35 2.89
CA VAL A 33 -8.96 5.00 3.28
C VAL A 33 -9.24 5.48 4.70
N ARG A 34 -8.28 5.32 5.63
CA ARG A 34 -8.40 5.84 6.99
C ARG A 34 -8.41 7.36 7.04
N ALA A 35 -7.47 8.02 6.36
CA ALA A 35 -7.43 9.48 6.33
C ALA A 35 -8.69 10.11 5.74
N LYS A 36 -9.30 9.48 4.73
CA LYS A 36 -10.51 9.97 4.06
C LYS A 36 -11.80 9.57 4.78
N LEU A 37 -11.84 8.40 5.40
CA LEU A 37 -13.09 7.78 5.88
C LEU A 37 -13.17 7.60 7.40
N THR A 38 -12.14 7.96 8.19
CA THR A 38 -12.26 7.94 9.64
C THR A 38 -13.43 8.82 10.11
N GLY A 39 -14.26 8.28 11.01
CA GLY A 39 -15.51 8.90 11.46
C GLY A 39 -16.70 8.77 10.50
N GLN A 40 -16.55 8.10 9.35
CA GLN A 40 -17.67 7.72 8.49
C GLN A 40 -18.35 6.43 8.99
N PRO A 41 -19.60 6.15 8.55
CA PRO A 41 -20.27 4.91 8.92
C PRO A 41 -19.54 3.69 8.34
N VAL A 42 -19.49 2.61 9.12
CA VAL A 42 -18.85 1.33 8.78
C VAL A 42 -19.27 0.83 7.39
N ALA A 43 -20.54 0.98 7.02
CA ALA A 43 -21.01 0.57 5.69
C ALA A 43 -20.36 1.34 4.52
N ALA A 44 -20.16 2.66 4.68
CA ALA A 44 -19.49 3.48 3.66
C ALA A 44 -18.00 3.18 3.60
N ILE A 45 -17.38 2.95 4.76
CA ILE A 45 -15.97 2.54 4.83
C ILE A 45 -15.78 1.18 4.16
N ALA A 46 -16.61 0.20 4.47
CA ALA A 46 -16.54 -1.15 3.88
C ALA A 46 -16.63 -1.09 2.34
N GLU A 47 -17.59 -0.35 1.79
CA GLU A 47 -17.74 -0.25 0.33
C GLU A 47 -16.51 0.41 -0.34
N GLN A 48 -15.98 1.48 0.24
CA GLN A 48 -14.80 2.18 -0.29
C GLN A 48 -13.52 1.36 -0.10
N ALA A 49 -13.37 0.72 1.05
CA ALA A 49 -12.25 -0.16 1.36
C ALA A 49 -12.22 -1.33 0.37
N GLU A 50 -13.34 -2.00 0.13
CA GLU A 50 -13.44 -3.10 -0.84
C GLU A 50 -12.97 -2.67 -2.23
N GLN A 51 -13.41 -1.51 -2.72
CA GLN A 51 -12.99 -0.99 -4.02
C GLN A 51 -11.50 -0.64 -4.05
N ALA A 52 -11.01 -0.01 -2.99
CA ALA A 52 -9.61 0.40 -2.89
C ALA A 52 -8.66 -0.81 -2.82
N PHE A 53 -9.01 -1.83 -2.03
CA PHE A 53 -8.28 -3.09 -1.96
C PHE A 53 -8.39 -3.89 -3.27
N ALA A 54 -9.56 -3.93 -3.89
CA ALA A 54 -9.74 -4.60 -5.18
C ALA A 54 -8.88 -3.98 -6.30
N THR A 55 -8.61 -2.67 -6.23
CA THR A 55 -7.73 -1.96 -7.18
C THR A 55 -6.30 -2.49 -7.16
N ILE A 56 -5.83 -2.98 -6.00
CA ILE A 56 -4.49 -3.56 -5.82
C ILE A 56 -4.52 -5.11 -5.84
N GLY A 57 -5.66 -5.71 -6.21
CA GLY A 57 -5.84 -7.16 -6.27
C GLY A 57 -6.10 -7.83 -4.92
N VAL A 58 -6.31 -7.07 -3.85
CA VAL A 58 -6.62 -7.60 -2.52
C VAL A 58 -8.13 -7.72 -2.35
N ARG A 59 -8.60 -8.89 -1.96
CA ARG A 59 -10.01 -9.11 -1.61
C ARG A 59 -10.12 -9.47 -0.15
N LEU A 60 -10.78 -8.61 0.62
CA LEU A 60 -11.12 -8.89 2.01
C LEU A 60 -12.38 -9.77 2.03
N THR A 61 -12.45 -10.68 3.00
CA THR A 61 -13.71 -11.35 3.33
C THR A 61 -14.69 -10.36 3.96
N GLY A 62 -15.99 -10.63 3.90
CA GLY A 62 -17.01 -9.73 4.49
C GLY A 62 -16.79 -9.49 6.00
N GLU A 63 -16.27 -10.48 6.72
CA GLU A 63 -15.87 -10.34 8.13
C GLU A 63 -14.63 -9.44 8.28
N GLN A 64 -13.56 -9.66 7.52
CA GLN A 64 -12.38 -8.79 7.56
C GLN A 64 -12.70 -7.36 7.16
N LEU A 65 -13.60 -7.17 6.19
CA LEU A 65 -14.03 -5.87 5.72
C LEU A 65 -14.84 -5.14 6.80
N ALA A 66 -15.71 -5.84 7.52
CA ALA A 66 -16.46 -5.28 8.62
C ALA A 66 -15.55 -4.88 9.79
N ASP A 67 -14.60 -5.75 10.15
CA ASP A 67 -13.62 -5.49 11.22
C ASP A 67 -12.69 -4.32 10.86
N TYR A 68 -12.20 -4.29 9.62
CA TYR A 68 -11.46 -3.18 9.05
C TYR A 68 -12.26 -1.88 9.12
N ALA A 69 -13.52 -1.91 8.66
CA ALA A 69 -14.36 -0.72 8.61
C ALA A 69 -14.70 -0.19 10.00
N ASP A 70 -14.90 -1.05 11.00
CA ASP A 70 -15.06 -0.65 12.40
C ASP A 70 -13.77 0.01 12.94
N ALA A 71 -12.62 -0.61 12.70
CA ALA A 71 -11.33 -0.05 13.11
C ALA A 71 -11.07 1.32 12.47
N VAL A 72 -11.33 1.50 11.17
CA VAL A 72 -11.22 2.80 10.49
C VAL A 72 -12.22 3.82 11.05
N SER A 73 -13.47 3.40 11.31
CA SER A 73 -14.52 4.27 11.85
C SER A 73 -14.14 4.80 13.23
N THR A 74 -13.56 3.95 14.08
CA THR A 74 -13.05 4.31 15.42
C THR A 74 -11.68 4.98 15.39
N GLY A 75 -11.01 5.03 14.23
CA GLY A 75 -9.63 5.53 14.09
C GLY A 75 -8.57 4.56 14.62
N SER A 76 -8.96 3.35 15.02
CA SER A 76 -8.06 2.29 15.48
C SER A 76 -7.15 1.80 14.35
N ALA A 77 -5.94 1.38 14.73
CA ALA A 77 -5.03 0.76 13.78
C ALA A 77 -5.49 -0.66 13.45
N PHE A 78 -5.79 -0.92 12.17
CA PHE A 78 -6.08 -2.25 11.69
C PHE A 78 -4.83 -2.81 11.00
N ALA A 79 -4.27 -3.88 11.55
CA ALA A 79 -3.18 -4.58 10.91
C ALA A 79 -3.77 -5.60 9.93
N LEU A 80 -3.73 -5.28 8.64
CA LEU A 80 -3.85 -6.28 7.59
C LEU A 80 -2.57 -7.13 7.62
N GLU A 81 -2.48 -8.08 8.56
CA GLU A 81 -1.37 -9.02 8.59
C GLU A 81 -1.40 -9.83 7.28
N PRO A 82 -0.28 -9.90 6.53
CA PRO A 82 -0.14 -10.89 5.48
C PRO A 82 -0.20 -12.25 6.15
N VAL A 83 -1.15 -13.10 5.76
CA VAL A 83 -1.23 -14.46 6.28
C VAL A 83 0.14 -15.11 6.05
N PRO A 84 0.89 -15.52 7.09
CA PRO A 84 2.13 -16.23 6.88
C PRO A 84 1.77 -17.59 6.29
N GLU A 85 2.08 -17.80 5.00
CA GLU A 85 2.11 -19.14 4.43
C GLU A 85 3.16 -19.95 5.20
N GLY A 86 2.70 -20.97 5.92
CA GLY A 86 3.53 -21.96 6.60
C GLY A 86 3.85 -23.15 5.71
#